data_AF-A0A959XZ61-F1
#
_entry.id   AF-A0A959XZ61-F1
#
_cell.length_a   1.000
_cell.length_b   1.000
_cell.length_c   1.000
_cell.angle_alpha   90.00
_cell.angle_beta   90.00
_cell.angle_gamma   90.00
#
_symmetry.space_group_name_H-M   'P 1'
#
loop_
_entity.id
_entity.type
_entity.pdbx_description
1 polymer ?
#
loop_
_entity_poly.entity_id
_entity_poly.type
_entity_poly.pdbx_seq_one_letter_code
_entity_poly.pdbx_strand_id
1 'polypeptide(L)'
;MWRIAKLGIISIVLFFCLITIISLFIPSRIRISKAINLAAQNDSILNPVRDIEAWKKWYPGFDTIPVISLEKNGEQIIKAKVPGAEIVLNEYNDSIVNASFIADNKRPVQQTWRRITYPAADSITLQWYTEFKLRWYPWEKFSSLMFEGRYGGQMEKGLENLKKLIQNHSSNN
;
A
#
# COMPACT_ATOMS: atom_id res chain seq x y z
N MET A 1 5.98 48.20 20.69
CA MET A 1 5.16 47.19 19.98
C MET A 1 5.85 46.61 18.74
N TRP A 2 6.32 47.44 17.79
CA TRP A 2 6.99 46.99 16.55
C TRP A 2 8.23 46.11 16.74
N ARG A 3 9.09 46.39 17.73
CA ARG A 3 10.30 45.58 18.01
C ARG A 3 9.97 44.15 18.46
N ILE A 4 8.89 43.96 19.23
CA ILE A 4 8.45 42.64 19.71
C ILE A 4 7.82 41.86 18.55
N ALA A 5 7.01 42.52 17.71
CA ALA A 5 6.48 41.91 16.51
C ALA A 5 7.59 41.45 15.55
N LYS A 6 8.63 42.28 15.35
CA LYS A 6 9.81 41.92 14.54
C LYS A 6 10.54 40.69 15.11
N LEU A 7 10.75 40.63 16.42
CA LEU A 7 11.38 39.48 17.08
C LEU A 7 10.52 38.21 16.97
N GLY A 8 9.20 38.35 17.11
CA GLY A 8 8.26 37.25 16.91
C GLY A 8 8.33 36.67 15.50
N ILE A 9 8.34 37.52 14.48
CA ILE A 9 8.47 37.09 13.07
C ILE A 9 9.80 36.38 12.83
N ILE A 10 10.91 36.93 13.34
CA ILE A 10 12.24 36.30 13.20
C ILE A 10 12.24 34.91 13.84
N SER A 11 11.64 34.75 15.02
CA SER A 11 11.54 33.46 15.70
C SER A 11 10.75 32.43 14.88
N ILE A 12 9.60 32.83 14.31
CA ILE A 12 8.77 31.96 13.45
C ILE A 12 9.55 31.53 12.21
N VAL A 13 10.25 32.47 11.56
CA VAL A 13 11.06 32.17 10.37
C VAL A 13 12.20 31.21 10.72
N LEU A 14 12.94 31.46 11.81
CA LEU A 14 14.02 30.60 12.26
C LEU A 14 13.53 29.18 12.59
N PHE A 15 12.41 29.08 13.30
CA PHE A 15 11.79 27.80 13.63
C PHE A 15 11.32 27.04 12.38
N PHE A 16 10.70 27.74 11.43
CA PHE A 16 10.30 27.15 10.15
C PHE A 16 11.51 26.65 9.34
N CYS A 17 12.59 27.42 9.29
CA CYS A 17 13.84 27.00 8.65
C CYS A 17 14.42 25.76 9.33
N LEU A 18 14.45 25.72 10.67
CA LEU A 18 14.92 24.57 11.43
C LEU A 18 14.09 23.31 11.13
N ILE A 19 12.76 23.41 11.19
CA ILE A 19 11.84 22.32 10.84
C ILE A 19 12.11 21.82 9.41
N THR A 20 12.33 22.75 8.48
CA THR A 20 12.59 22.41 7.07
C THR A 20 13.91 21.66 6.92
N ILE A 21 14.98 22.12 7.57
CA ILE A 21 16.28 21.44 7.57
C ILE A 21 16.14 20.02 8.12
N ILE A 22 15.46 19.84 9.25
CA ILE A 22 15.22 18.51 9.83
C ILE A 22 14.44 17.62 8.84
N SER A 23 13.42 18.16 8.18
CA SER A 23 12.60 17.40 7.23
C SER A 23 13.37 16.92 5.99
N LEU A 24 14.47 17.59 5.62
CA LEU A 24 15.32 17.18 4.49
C LEU A 24 16.05 15.87 4.75
N PHE A 25 16.27 15.50 6.02
CA PHE A 25 16.83 14.20 6.40
C PHE A 25 15.83 13.05 6.21
N ILE A 26 14.53 13.32 6.13
CA ILE A 26 13.51 12.31 5.86
C ILE A 26 13.50 12.03 4.35
N PRO A 27 13.61 10.78 3.88
CA PRO A 27 13.67 10.46 2.45
C PRO A 27 12.38 10.83 1.72
N SER A 28 12.44 11.06 0.41
CA SER A 28 11.24 11.37 -0.42
C SER A 28 10.45 10.13 -0.80
N ARG A 29 11.01 8.94 -0.58
CA ARG A 29 10.38 7.66 -0.85
C ARG A 29 10.45 6.80 0.39
N ILE A 30 9.30 6.27 0.78
CA ILE A 30 9.18 5.36 1.92
C ILE A 30 8.48 4.11 1.42
N ARG A 31 9.00 2.95 1.85
CA ARG A 31 8.43 1.66 1.55
C ARG A 31 8.04 0.98 2.85
N ILE A 32 6.78 0.59 2.94
CA ILE A 32 6.30 -0.31 4.00
C ILE A 32 6.19 -1.69 3.38
N SER A 33 6.69 -2.71 4.06
CA SER A 33 6.71 -4.07 3.55
C SER A 33 6.33 -5.03 4.67
N LYS A 34 5.39 -5.93 4.36
CA LYS A 34 4.99 -7.05 5.22
C LYS A 34 5.08 -8.33 4.40
N ALA A 35 5.32 -9.44 5.07
CA ALA A 35 5.43 -10.73 4.40
C ALA A 35 4.94 -11.85 5.32
N ILE A 36 4.43 -12.90 4.71
CA ILE A 36 4.04 -14.13 5.40
C ILE A 36 4.55 -15.34 4.63
N ASN A 37 4.75 -16.44 5.34
CA ASN A 37 5.12 -17.73 4.74
C ASN A 37 3.88 -18.61 4.57
N LEU A 38 3.81 -19.25 3.40
CA LEU A 38 2.77 -20.17 2.95
C LEU A 38 3.40 -21.52 2.60
N ALA A 39 2.61 -22.59 2.60
CA ALA A 39 3.06 -23.90 2.17
C ALA A 39 3.40 -23.90 0.67
N ALA A 40 4.45 -24.64 0.27
CA ALA A 40 4.99 -24.61 -1.09
C ALA A 40 4.06 -25.12 -2.21
N GLN A 41 3.01 -25.86 -1.88
CA GLN A 41 2.15 -26.50 -2.89
C GLN A 41 1.13 -25.56 -3.55
N ASN A 42 1.06 -24.29 -3.12
CA ASN A 42 0.08 -23.35 -3.67
C ASN A 42 0.65 -22.57 -4.84
N ASP A 43 0.51 -23.12 -6.05
CA ASP A 43 0.93 -22.43 -7.28
C ASP A 43 0.12 -21.16 -7.57
N SER A 44 -1.10 -21.07 -7.02
CA SER A 44 -2.10 -20.03 -7.29
C SER A 44 -2.23 -18.94 -6.21
N ILE A 45 -1.16 -18.65 -5.47
CA ILE A 45 -1.18 -17.68 -4.34
C ILE A 45 -1.64 -16.28 -4.75
N LEU A 46 -1.32 -15.83 -5.97
CA LEU A 46 -1.64 -14.48 -6.44
C LEU A 46 -3.01 -14.38 -7.13
N ASN A 47 -3.73 -15.49 -7.36
CA ASN A 47 -5.04 -15.44 -8.04
C ASN A 47 -6.04 -14.51 -7.31
N PRO A 48 -6.22 -14.57 -5.98
CA PRO A 48 -7.10 -13.65 -5.27
C PRO A 48 -6.63 -12.19 -5.28
N VAL A 49 -5.35 -11.94 -5.58
CA VAL A 49 -4.78 -10.58 -5.68
C VAL A 49 -4.97 -10.02 -7.08
N ARG A 50 -4.90 -10.86 -8.12
CA ARG A 50 -5.15 -10.48 -9.52
C ARG A 50 -6.61 -10.13 -9.76
N ASP A 51 -7.52 -10.78 -9.07
CA ASP A 51 -8.95 -10.50 -9.18
C ASP A 51 -9.40 -9.40 -8.21
N ILE A 52 -9.72 -8.22 -8.74
CA ILE A 52 -10.17 -7.08 -7.93
C ILE A 52 -11.51 -7.38 -7.22
N GLU A 53 -12.38 -8.24 -7.76
CA GLU A 53 -13.61 -8.62 -7.07
C GLU A 53 -13.33 -9.46 -5.82
N ALA A 54 -12.29 -10.30 -5.87
CA ALA A 54 -11.85 -11.10 -4.73
C ALA A 54 -11.29 -10.26 -3.58
N TRP A 55 -10.95 -8.98 -3.79
CA TRP A 55 -10.41 -8.10 -2.74
C TRP A 55 -11.40 -7.85 -1.61
N LYS A 56 -12.71 -7.96 -1.87
CA LYS A 56 -13.75 -7.92 -0.82
C LYS A 56 -13.59 -9.02 0.24
N LYS A 57 -12.93 -10.13 -0.11
CA LYS A 57 -12.75 -11.29 0.76
C LYS A 57 -11.51 -11.21 1.65
N TRP A 58 -10.49 -10.45 1.26
CA TRP A 58 -9.21 -10.43 1.97
C TRP A 58 -8.66 -9.04 2.29
N TYR A 59 -8.89 -8.05 1.43
CA TYR A 59 -8.34 -6.72 1.60
C TYR A 59 -9.09 -5.98 2.71
N PRO A 60 -8.42 -5.55 3.79
CA PRO A 60 -9.12 -4.92 4.91
C PRO A 60 -9.83 -3.63 4.52
N GLY A 61 -11.12 -3.54 4.88
CA GLY A 61 -11.96 -2.37 4.60
C GLY A 61 -12.58 -2.34 3.21
N PHE A 62 -12.34 -3.34 2.35
CA PHE A 62 -12.97 -3.42 1.02
C PHE A 62 -14.31 -4.17 1.00
N ASP A 63 -14.61 -4.91 2.06
CA ASP A 63 -15.84 -5.67 2.27
C ASP A 63 -17.09 -4.79 2.26
N THR A 64 -16.97 -3.55 2.76
CA THR A 64 -18.08 -2.60 2.91
C THR A 64 -18.14 -1.53 1.81
N ILE A 65 -17.15 -1.51 0.90
CA ILE A 65 -17.04 -0.45 -0.11
C ILE A 65 -17.82 -0.84 -1.37
N PRO A 66 -18.82 -0.03 -1.78
CA PRO A 66 -19.53 -0.27 -3.03
C PRO A 66 -18.61 0.01 -4.23
N VAL A 67 -18.68 -0.85 -5.23
CA VAL A 67 -17.99 -0.66 -6.50
C VAL A 67 -18.87 0.19 -7.41
N ILE A 68 -18.37 1.35 -7.86
CA ILE A 68 -19.11 2.30 -8.70
C ILE A 68 -19.04 1.87 -10.17
N SER A 69 -17.86 1.50 -10.64
CA SER A 69 -17.64 1.03 -12.01
C SER A 69 -16.44 0.11 -12.10
N LEU A 70 -16.48 -0.82 -13.06
CA LEU A 70 -15.41 -1.75 -13.36
C LEU A 70 -15.02 -1.59 -14.84
N GLU A 71 -13.72 -1.56 -15.11
CA GLU A 71 -13.16 -1.62 -16.45
C GLU A 71 -12.45 -2.96 -16.64
N LYS A 72 -12.82 -3.68 -17.69
CA LYS A 72 -12.26 -4.99 -18.02
C LYS A 72 -11.40 -4.91 -19.27
N ASN A 73 -10.31 -5.66 -19.27
CA ASN A 73 -9.51 -5.98 -20.45
C ASN A 73 -9.59 -7.49 -20.69
N GLY A 74 -10.47 -7.90 -21.60
CA GLY A 74 -10.90 -9.29 -21.72
C GLY A 74 -11.70 -9.74 -20.49
N GLU A 75 -11.34 -10.87 -19.90
CA GLU A 75 -11.97 -11.40 -18.68
C GLU A 75 -11.42 -10.73 -17.39
N GLN A 76 -10.27 -10.06 -17.49
CA GLN A 76 -9.58 -9.48 -16.34
C GLN A 76 -10.09 -8.07 -16.03
N ILE A 77 -10.45 -7.80 -14.78
CA ILE A 77 -10.75 -6.45 -14.32
C ILE A 77 -9.43 -5.73 -14.10
N ILE A 78 -9.23 -4.62 -14.81
CA ILE A 78 -8.02 -3.80 -14.76
C ILE A 78 -8.22 -2.49 -14.00
N LYS A 79 -9.45 -1.99 -13.90
CA LYS A 79 -9.76 -0.82 -13.07
C LYS A 79 -11.04 -0.99 -12.30
N ALA A 80 -11.07 -0.46 -11.09
CA ALA A 80 -12.26 -0.38 -10.26
C ALA A 80 -12.36 1.00 -9.61
N LYS A 81 -13.50 1.66 -9.82
CA LYS A 81 -13.82 2.93 -9.18
C LYS A 81 -14.60 2.66 -7.90
N VAL A 82 -14.13 3.22 -6.81
CA VAL A 82 -14.77 3.16 -5.49
C VAL A 82 -14.97 4.59 -4.95
N PRO A 83 -15.83 4.80 -3.94
CA PRO A 83 -15.96 6.12 -3.32
C PRO A 83 -14.61 6.68 -2.86
N GLY A 84 -14.20 7.81 -3.42
CA GLY A 84 -12.98 8.53 -3.05
C GLY A 84 -11.67 8.00 -3.64
N ALA A 85 -11.70 6.91 -4.43
CA ALA A 85 -10.50 6.37 -5.05
C ALA A 85 -10.77 5.53 -6.32
N GLU A 86 -9.75 5.41 -7.16
CA GLU A 86 -9.70 4.49 -8.28
C GLU A 86 -8.53 3.53 -8.11
N ILE A 87 -8.77 2.26 -8.41
CA ILE A 87 -7.78 1.18 -8.35
C ILE A 87 -7.46 0.80 -9.79
N VAL A 88 -6.17 0.74 -10.11
CA VAL A 88 -5.70 0.38 -11.45
C VAL A 88 -4.67 -0.73 -11.33
N LEU A 89 -4.92 -1.87 -11.96
CA LEU A 89 -4.00 -3.00 -12.06
C LEU A 89 -3.01 -2.73 -13.21
N ASN A 90 -1.75 -2.52 -12.88
CA ASN A 90 -0.72 -2.14 -13.85
C ASN A 90 0.07 -3.33 -14.39
N GLU A 91 0.37 -4.30 -13.53
CA GLU A 91 1.09 -5.52 -13.88
C GLU A 91 0.48 -6.67 -13.10
N TYR A 92 0.25 -7.80 -13.76
CA TYR A 92 -0.30 -8.99 -13.13
C TYR A 92 0.27 -10.23 -13.82
N ASN A 93 1.01 -11.04 -13.06
CA ASN A 93 1.50 -12.35 -13.47
C ASN A 93 1.59 -13.28 -12.24
N ASP A 94 2.15 -14.46 -12.42
CA ASP A 94 2.19 -15.50 -11.37
C ASP A 94 3.22 -15.21 -10.27
N SER A 95 4.09 -14.21 -10.46
CA SER A 95 5.14 -13.84 -9.49
C SER A 95 4.98 -12.44 -8.91
N ILE A 96 4.34 -11.51 -9.61
CA ILE A 96 4.15 -10.13 -9.18
C ILE A 96 2.79 -9.58 -9.63
N VAL A 97 2.15 -8.83 -8.74
CA VAL A 97 0.96 -8.03 -9.02
C VAL A 97 1.23 -6.61 -8.54
N ASN A 98 1.06 -5.63 -9.43
CA ASN A 98 1.18 -4.21 -9.14
C ASN A 98 -0.16 -3.51 -9.35
N ALA A 99 -0.64 -2.81 -8.33
CA ALA A 99 -1.83 -1.99 -8.40
C ALA A 99 -1.55 -0.56 -7.91
N SER A 100 -2.13 0.43 -8.59
CA SER A 100 -2.15 1.83 -8.18
C SER A 100 -3.47 2.16 -7.49
N PHE A 101 -3.38 2.80 -6.34
CA PHE A 101 -4.51 3.38 -5.63
C PHE A 101 -4.46 4.90 -5.80
N ILE A 102 -5.42 5.44 -6.54
CA ILE A 102 -5.51 6.84 -6.93
C ILE A 102 -6.66 7.46 -6.14
N ALA A 103 -6.36 8.09 -5.00
CA ALA A 103 -7.35 8.86 -4.27
C ALA A 103 -7.65 10.19 -4.97
N ASP A 104 -8.85 10.73 -4.78
CA ASP A 104 -9.30 11.97 -5.42
C ASP A 104 -8.28 13.11 -5.22
N ASN A 105 -7.75 13.63 -6.33
CA ASN A 105 -6.77 14.72 -6.36
C ASN A 105 -5.47 14.46 -5.55
N LYS A 106 -5.11 13.18 -5.36
CA LYS A 106 -3.86 12.76 -4.72
C LYS A 106 -2.96 12.01 -5.70
N ARG A 107 -1.69 11.85 -5.33
CA ARG A 107 -0.77 11.02 -6.11
C ARG A 107 -1.11 9.55 -5.95
N PRO A 108 -0.93 8.73 -7.00
CA PRO A 108 -1.11 7.29 -6.91
C PRO A 108 -0.17 6.69 -5.86
N VAL A 109 -0.71 5.84 -5.00
CA VAL A 109 0.04 4.99 -4.09
C VAL A 109 0.21 3.62 -4.75
N GLN A 110 1.45 3.15 -4.87
CA GLN A 110 1.74 1.88 -5.52
C GLN A 110 1.72 0.75 -4.50
N GLN A 111 0.94 -0.28 -4.78
CA GLN A 111 0.86 -1.53 -4.03
C GLN A 111 1.43 -2.65 -4.89
N THR A 112 2.35 -3.42 -4.31
CA THR A 112 2.94 -4.57 -4.97
C THR A 112 2.83 -5.80 -4.09
N TRP A 113 2.33 -6.89 -4.67
CA TRP A 113 2.39 -8.22 -4.11
C TRP A 113 3.38 -9.05 -4.90
N ARG A 114 4.29 -9.73 -4.22
CA ARG A 114 5.34 -10.53 -4.82
C ARG A 114 5.38 -11.90 -4.18
N ARG A 115 5.42 -12.94 -5.02
CA ARG A 115 5.73 -14.31 -4.63
C ARG A 115 7.24 -14.48 -4.65
N ILE A 116 7.83 -14.90 -3.54
CA ILE A 116 9.25 -15.20 -3.40
C ILE A 116 9.38 -16.69 -3.06
N THR A 117 10.09 -17.43 -3.91
CA THR A 117 10.37 -18.85 -3.71
C THR A 117 11.87 -19.05 -3.55
N TYR A 118 12.26 -19.95 -2.65
CA TYR A 118 13.65 -20.34 -2.46
C TYR A 118 13.78 -21.83 -2.81
N PRO A 119 14.71 -22.22 -3.71
CA PRO A 119 14.80 -23.60 -4.19
C PRO A 119 14.98 -24.67 -3.09
N ALA A 120 15.51 -24.29 -1.93
CA ALA A 120 15.77 -25.19 -0.81
C ALA A 120 14.72 -25.08 0.32
N ALA A 121 13.66 -24.30 0.13
CA ALA A 121 12.66 -24.07 1.17
C ALA A 121 11.31 -24.69 0.81
N ASP A 122 10.71 -25.42 1.74
CA ASP A 122 9.35 -25.98 1.63
C ASP A 122 8.25 -24.93 1.85
N SER A 123 8.60 -23.65 1.70
CA SER A 123 7.69 -22.53 1.91
C SER A 123 7.84 -21.45 0.84
N ILE A 124 6.71 -20.83 0.52
CA ILE A 124 6.63 -19.67 -0.37
C ILE A 124 6.38 -18.44 0.48
N THR A 125 7.18 -17.39 0.30
CA THR A 125 6.96 -16.11 0.96
C THR A 125 6.09 -15.21 0.08
N LEU A 126 4.94 -14.81 0.58
CA LEU A 126 4.12 -13.77 -0.02
C LEU A 126 4.48 -12.43 0.63
N GLN A 127 5.08 -11.54 -0.15
CA GLN A 127 5.41 -10.19 0.27
C GLN A 127 4.39 -9.21 -0.28
N TRP A 128 3.92 -8.30 0.57
CA TRP A 128 3.17 -7.11 0.18
C TRP A 128 3.96 -5.88 0.60
N TYR A 129 4.29 -5.01 -0.35
CA TYR A 129 4.86 -3.71 -0.05
C TYR A 129 4.11 -2.56 -0.72
N THR A 130 4.12 -1.42 -0.04
CA THR A 130 3.55 -0.15 -0.51
C THR A 130 4.67 0.86 -0.68
N GLU A 131 4.71 1.57 -1.81
CA GLU A 131 5.64 2.67 -2.04
C GLU A 131 4.91 4.03 -2.00
N PHE A 132 5.36 4.89 -1.08
CA PHE A 132 4.86 6.27 -0.91
C PHE A 132 5.88 7.26 -1.44
N LYS A 133 5.42 8.22 -2.25
CA LYS A 133 6.23 9.34 -2.76
C LYS A 133 5.81 10.65 -2.07
N LEU A 134 6.62 11.10 -1.12
CA LEU A 134 6.40 12.31 -0.34
C LEU A 134 6.85 13.55 -1.13
N ARG A 135 6.17 14.69 -0.94
CA ARG A 135 6.67 15.99 -1.41
C ARG A 135 7.70 16.53 -0.41
N TRP A 136 8.32 17.64 -0.77
CA TRP A 136 9.46 18.19 -0.05
C TRP A 136 9.09 18.86 1.28
N TYR A 137 7.84 19.29 1.44
CA TYR A 137 7.44 20.13 2.57
C TYR A 137 7.40 19.35 3.90
N PRO A 138 7.71 20.02 5.03
CA PRO A 138 7.98 19.31 6.29
C PRO A 138 6.79 18.51 6.81
N TRP A 139 5.58 19.05 6.71
CA TRP A 139 4.39 18.40 7.26
C TRP A 139 4.08 17.04 6.61
N GLU A 140 4.40 16.83 5.32
CA GLU A 140 4.28 15.48 4.72
C GLU A 140 5.33 14.54 5.29
N LYS A 141 6.56 15.02 5.39
CA LYS A 141 7.70 14.24 5.89
C LYS A 141 7.43 13.73 7.30
N PHE A 142 6.97 14.60 8.20
CA PHE A 142 6.59 14.19 9.55
C PHE A 142 5.37 13.27 9.58
N SER A 143 4.35 13.51 8.73
CA SER A 143 3.18 12.61 8.68
C SER A 143 3.55 11.17 8.30
N SER A 144 4.63 11.01 7.53
CA SER A 144 5.09 9.71 7.06
C SER A 144 5.62 8.79 8.16
N LEU A 145 6.04 9.35 9.31
CA LEU A 145 6.46 8.57 10.49
C LEU A 145 5.33 7.71 11.07
N MET A 146 4.08 8.11 10.83
CA MET A 146 2.90 7.38 11.28
C MET A 146 2.44 6.31 10.28
N PHE A 147 3.07 6.22 9.10
CA PHE A 147 2.61 5.31 8.05
C PHE A 147 2.77 3.85 8.46
N GLU A 148 3.86 3.46 9.12
CA GLU A 148 4.08 2.07 9.56
C GLU A 148 2.93 1.59 10.45
N GLY A 149 2.57 2.37 11.47
CA GLY A 149 1.47 2.01 12.37
C GLY A 149 0.10 2.00 11.67
N ARG A 150 -0.14 2.90 10.70
CA ARG A 150 -1.42 2.99 10.00
C ARG A 150 -1.61 1.91 8.93
N TYR A 151 -0.59 1.68 8.11
CA TYR A 151 -0.66 0.78 6.97
C TYR A 151 -0.17 -0.62 7.31
N GLY A 152 0.90 -0.74 8.12
CA GLY A 152 1.53 -2.02 8.44
C GLY A 152 0.56 -3.04 9.04
N GLY A 153 -0.25 -2.63 10.03
CA GLY A 153 -1.24 -3.53 10.64
C GLY A 153 -2.36 -3.97 9.67
N GLN A 154 -2.78 -3.09 8.76
CA GLN A 154 -3.74 -3.47 7.71
C GLN A 154 -3.11 -4.42 6.70
N MET A 155 -1.83 -4.22 6.37
CA MET A 155 -1.12 -5.11 5.45
C MET A 155 -0.94 -6.50 6.04
N GLU A 156 -0.55 -6.60 7.31
CA GLU A 156 -0.46 -7.87 8.04
C GLU A 156 -1.80 -8.59 8.06
N LYS A 157 -2.88 -7.89 8.46
CA LYS A 157 -4.23 -8.47 8.47
C LYS A 157 -4.69 -8.93 7.08
N GLY A 158 -4.40 -8.18 6.03
CA GLY A 158 -4.72 -8.56 4.66
C GLY A 158 -3.95 -9.79 4.19
N LEU A 159 -2.67 -9.89 4.53
CA LEU A 159 -1.86 -11.09 4.27
C LEU A 159 -2.40 -12.31 5.03
N GLU A 160 -2.79 -12.15 6.30
CA GLU A 160 -3.42 -13.23 7.06
C GLU A 160 -4.75 -13.70 6.45
N ASN A 161 -5.58 -12.78 5.96
CA ASN A 161 -6.80 -13.14 5.26
C ASN A 161 -6.50 -13.90 3.97
N LEU A 162 -5.51 -13.45 3.19
CA LEU A 162 -5.05 -14.17 2.00
C LEU A 162 -4.58 -15.58 2.34
N LYS A 163 -3.79 -15.74 3.41
CA LYS A 163 -3.36 -17.05 3.90
C LYS A 163 -4.54 -17.97 4.17
N LYS A 164 -5.56 -17.49 4.88
CA LYS A 164 -6.77 -18.27 5.20
C LYS A 164 -7.54 -18.65 3.93
N LEU A 165 -7.72 -17.72 2.99
CA LEU A 165 -8.41 -18.00 1.72
C LEU A 165 -7.69 -19.07 0.90
N ILE A 166 -6.37 -18.97 0.81
CA ILE A 166 -5.55 -19.92 0.05
C ILE A 166 -5.58 -21.30 0.72
N GLN A 167 -5.39 -21.38 2.04
CA GLN A 167 -5.41 -22.65 2.78
C GLN A 167 -6.77 -23.35 2.70
N ASN A 168 -7.87 -22.60 2.77
CA ASN A 168 -9.21 -23.16 2.63
C ASN A 168 -9.45 -23.73 1.22
N HIS A 169 -8.85 -23.13 0.19
CA HIS A 169 -8.95 -23.63 -1.18
C HIS A 169 -8.12 -24.92 -1.37
N SER A 170 -6.95 -25.03 -0.74
CA SER A 170 -6.12 -26.25 -0.77
C SER A 170 -6.75 -27.44 -0.03
N SER A 171 -7.62 -27.20 0.96
CA SER A 171 -8.24 -28.28 1.77
C SER A 171 -9.52 -28.86 1.15
N ASN A 172 -10.11 -28.17 0.17
CA ASN A 172 -11.38 -28.57 -0.47
C ASN A 172 -11.19 -29.22 -1.86
N ASN A 173 -9.94 -29.36 -2.31
CA ASN A 173 -9.55 -30.12 -3.50
C ASN A 173 -8.78 -31.36 -3.06
#